data_AF-A0A183HR89-F1
#
_entry.id   AF-A0A183HR89-F1
#
_cell.length_a   1.000
_cell.length_b   1.000
_cell.length_c   1.000
_cell.angle_alpha   90.00
_cell.angle_beta   90.00
_cell.angle_gamma   90.00
#
_symmetry.space_group_name_H-M   'P 1'
#
loop_
_entity.id
_entity.type
_entity.pdbx_description
1 polymer ?
#
loop_
_entity_poly.entity_id
_entity_poly.type
_entity_poly.pdbx_seq_one_letter_code
_entity_poly.pdbx_strand_id
1 'polypeptide(L)'
;MNRFDSELVCTEESFPNGSGGTDLRCNYVMNDKFIGVEKADILLLVGTNPRFEAAIFNARIRKSFRHTDIEIGVIGEELDLKYDYKYLGNNGKVLDDIINGKNEFAKVSSFDF
;
A
#
# COMPACT_ATOMS: atom_id res chain seq x y z
N MET A 1 -18.06 -3.74 28.51
CA MET A 1 -19.05 -2.81 27.94
C MET A 1 -20.32 -3.52 27.50
N ASN A 2 -20.22 -4.62 26.73
CA ASN A 2 -21.40 -5.32 26.18
C ASN A 2 -22.42 -5.83 27.22
N ARG A 3 -22.00 -6.12 28.46
CA ARG A 3 -22.91 -6.52 29.55
C ARG A 3 -23.78 -5.37 30.09
N PHE A 4 -23.43 -4.12 29.76
CA PHE A 4 -24.16 -2.91 30.14
C PHE A 4 -24.96 -2.33 28.96
N ASP A 5 -25.27 -3.14 27.93
CA ASP A 5 -25.91 -2.71 26.67
C ASP A 5 -25.19 -1.52 26.00
N SER A 6 -23.87 -1.43 26.20
CA SER A 6 -23.03 -0.42 25.58
C SER A 6 -22.28 -1.02 24.41
N GLU A 7 -22.60 -0.55 23.21
CA GLU A 7 -21.99 -0.95 21.93
C GLU A 7 -20.90 0.03 21.46
N LEU A 8 -20.74 1.15 22.18
CA LEU A 8 -19.89 2.26 21.77
C LEU A 8 -18.45 2.04 22.23
N VAL A 9 -17.74 1.20 21.47
CA VAL A 9 -16.32 0.90 21.66
C VAL A 9 -15.54 1.57 20.54
N CYS A 10 -14.69 2.54 20.90
CA CYS A 10 -13.88 3.28 19.95
C CYS A 10 -12.42 2.82 20.02
N THR A 11 -11.75 2.81 18.87
CA THR A 11 -10.29 2.70 18.74
C THR A 11 -9.67 4.09 18.63
N GLU A 12 -8.37 4.20 18.90
CA GLU A 12 -7.64 5.48 18.79
C GLU A 12 -7.63 6.00 17.34
N GLU A 13 -7.41 5.09 16.39
CA GLU A 13 -7.48 5.38 14.96
C GLU A 13 -8.84 5.00 14.40
N SER A 14 -9.42 5.89 13.60
CA SER A 14 -10.66 5.64 12.86
C SER A 14 -10.36 5.05 11.49
N PHE A 15 -10.97 3.90 11.19
CA PHE A 15 -10.97 3.32 9.85
C PHE A 15 -12.30 3.67 9.15
N PRO A 16 -12.29 4.00 7.85
CA PRO A 16 -13.52 4.31 7.13
C PRO A 16 -14.49 3.12 7.09
N ASN A 17 -15.75 3.35 7.45
CA ASN A 17 -16.80 2.32 7.50
C ASN A 17 -17.54 2.13 6.16
N GLY A 18 -17.11 2.76 5.08
CA GLY A 18 -17.70 2.61 3.74
C GLY A 18 -17.33 1.28 3.07
N SER A 19 -18.16 0.81 2.12
CA SER A 19 -17.87 -0.38 1.27
C SER A 19 -17.45 -1.65 2.01
N GLY A 20 -18.22 -2.07 3.03
CA GLY A 20 -17.97 -3.32 3.77
C GLY A 20 -17.02 -3.19 4.96
N GLY A 21 -16.51 -1.98 5.24
CA GLY A 21 -15.92 -1.56 6.52
C GLY A 21 -15.08 -2.63 7.23
N THR A 22 -15.46 -2.93 8.48
CA THR A 22 -14.82 -3.95 9.33
C THR A 22 -15.41 -5.35 9.21
N ASP A 23 -16.50 -5.52 8.44
CA ASP A 23 -17.16 -6.81 8.22
C ASP A 23 -16.25 -7.75 7.41
N LEU A 24 -15.68 -7.22 6.33
CA LEU A 24 -14.70 -7.92 5.51
C LEU A 24 -13.28 -7.65 6.00
N ARG A 25 -12.66 -8.66 6.63
CA ARG A 25 -11.29 -8.59 7.16
C ARG A 25 -10.23 -8.23 6.10
N CYS A 26 -10.48 -8.51 4.82
CA CYS A 26 -9.57 -8.18 3.73
C CYS A 26 -9.40 -6.67 3.49
N ASN A 27 -10.28 -5.83 4.04
CA ASN A 27 -10.24 -4.39 3.83
C ASN A 27 -9.17 -3.68 4.65
N TYR A 28 -8.78 -4.24 5.80
CA TYR A 28 -7.82 -3.62 6.73
C TYR A 28 -6.61 -4.51 7.05
N VAL A 29 -6.56 -5.71 6.49
CA VAL A 29 -5.41 -6.61 6.62
C VAL A 29 -4.60 -6.57 5.32
N MET A 30 -3.28 -6.68 5.45
CA MET A 30 -2.43 -6.97 4.30
C MET A 30 -2.77 -8.38 3.77
N ASN A 31 -3.49 -8.44 2.66
CA ASN A 31 -3.99 -9.69 2.10
C ASN A 31 -2.86 -10.63 1.65
N ASP A 32 -1.77 -10.05 1.17
CA ASP A 32 -0.56 -10.79 0.85
C ASP A 32 0.30 -11.05 2.08
N LYS A 33 0.99 -12.19 2.07
CA LYS A 33 1.99 -12.48 3.09
C LYS A 33 3.22 -11.59 2.86
N PHE A 34 3.97 -11.31 3.93
CA PHE A 34 5.27 -10.64 3.83
C PHE A 34 6.25 -11.29 2.83
N ILE A 35 6.16 -12.62 2.65
CA ILE A 35 6.96 -13.37 1.67
C ILE A 35 6.47 -13.18 0.23
N GLY A 36 5.19 -12.82 0.05
CA GLY A 36 4.60 -12.55 -1.27
C GLY A 36 5.22 -11.34 -1.95
N VAL A 37 5.68 -10.35 -1.18
CA VAL A 37 6.38 -9.17 -1.73
C VAL A 37 7.72 -9.51 -2.38
N GLU A 38 8.33 -10.63 -2.01
CA GLU A 38 9.55 -11.11 -2.68
C GLU A 38 9.27 -11.73 -4.06
N LYS A 39 7.99 -11.94 -4.42
CA LYS A 39 7.55 -12.47 -5.72
C LYS A 39 6.81 -11.45 -6.57
N ALA A 40 6.59 -10.24 -6.06
CA ALA A 40 5.87 -9.22 -6.79
C ALA A 40 6.82 -8.56 -7.79
N ASP A 41 6.36 -8.36 -9.01
CA ASP A 41 7.10 -7.63 -10.04
C ASP A 41 6.88 -6.12 -9.94
N ILE A 42 5.73 -5.72 -9.38
CA ILE A 42 5.31 -4.33 -9.23
C ILE A 42 4.79 -4.10 -7.82
N LEU A 43 5.29 -3.04 -7.18
CA LEU A 43 4.86 -2.62 -5.85
C LEU A 43 4.46 -1.14 -5.88
N LEU A 44 3.21 -0.86 -5.51
CA LEU A 44 2.70 0.50 -5.37
C LEU A 44 2.49 0.83 -3.90
N LEU A 45 3.17 1.87 -3.42
CA LEU A 45 2.99 2.42 -2.07
C LEU A 45 2.13 3.69 -2.18
N VAL A 46 1.03 3.73 -1.43
CA VAL A 46 0.08 4.86 -1.44
C VAL A 46 0.00 5.46 -0.05
N GLY A 47 0.44 6.71 0.09
CA GLY A 47 0.32 7.53 1.31
C GLY A 47 1.01 6.96 2.56
N THR A 48 1.89 5.96 2.41
CA THR A 48 2.51 5.24 3.54
C THR A 48 4.02 5.45 3.57
N ASN A 49 4.57 5.55 4.78
CA ASN A 49 6.01 5.54 4.99
C ASN A 49 6.47 4.22 5.64
N PRO A 50 6.84 3.20 4.83
CA PRO A 50 7.20 1.88 5.37
C PRO A 50 8.46 1.92 6.23
N ARG A 51 9.28 2.97 6.14
CA ARG A 51 10.49 3.11 6.97
C ARG A 51 10.16 3.28 8.45
N PHE A 52 9.09 4.02 8.77
CA PHE A 52 8.69 4.28 10.16
C PHE A 52 7.53 3.40 10.61
N GLU A 53 6.55 3.16 9.74
CA GLU A 53 5.36 2.38 10.07
C GLU A 53 5.66 0.88 10.14
N ALA A 54 6.51 0.37 9.24
CA ALA A 54 6.76 -1.06 9.09
C ALA A 54 8.21 -1.36 8.69
N ALA A 55 9.17 -1.10 9.58
CA ALA A 55 10.60 -1.23 9.28
C ALA A 55 11.03 -2.62 8.75
N ILE A 56 10.41 -3.70 9.24
CA ILE A 56 10.64 -5.08 8.75
C ILE A 56 10.14 -5.24 7.31
N PHE A 57 9.01 -4.61 6.98
CA PHE A 57 8.46 -4.60 5.63
C PHE A 57 9.40 -3.87 4.66
N ASN A 58 9.90 -2.70 5.05
CA ASN A 58 10.89 -1.96 4.28
C ASN A 58 12.18 -2.75 4.05
N ALA A 59 12.65 -3.49 5.06
CA ALA A 59 13.82 -4.37 4.92
C ALA A 59 13.59 -5.49 3.89
N ARG A 60 12.37 -6.04 3.82
CA ARG A 60 12.00 -7.05 2.81
C ARG A 60 11.85 -6.47 1.42
N ILE A 61 11.25 -5.29 1.27
CA ILE A 61 11.20 -4.57 -0.01
C ILE A 61 12.63 -4.31 -0.51
N ARG A 62 13.51 -3.83 0.38
CA ARG A 62 14.91 -3.61 0.02
C ARG A 62 15.65 -4.90 -0.37
N LYS A 63 15.28 -6.03 0.24
CA LYS A 63 15.78 -7.34 -0.16
C LYS A 63 15.28 -7.72 -1.55
N SER A 64 13.97 -7.63 -1.80
CA SER A 64 13.40 -7.96 -3.12
C SER A 64 13.96 -7.07 -4.22
N PHE A 65 14.11 -5.76 -3.97
CA PHE A 65 14.74 -4.80 -4.89
C PHE A 65 16.18 -5.15 -5.26
N ARG A 66 16.93 -5.82 -4.38
CA ARG A 66 18.30 -6.26 -4.70
C ARG A 66 18.34 -7.57 -5.49
N HIS A 67 17.38 -8.45 -5.23
CA HIS A 67 17.38 -9.82 -5.79
C HIS A 67 16.53 -9.95 -7.06
N THR A 68 15.69 -8.97 -7.34
CA THR A 68 14.65 -8.99 -8.38
C THR A 68 14.50 -7.58 -8.94
N ASP A 69 14.14 -7.47 -10.21
CA ASP A 69 13.89 -6.19 -10.89
C ASP A 69 12.47 -5.66 -10.60
N ILE A 70 12.14 -5.52 -9.31
CA ILE A 70 10.82 -5.03 -8.89
C ILE A 70 10.69 -3.53 -9.16
N GLU A 71 9.59 -3.14 -9.81
CA GLU A 71 9.27 -1.73 -9.98
C GLU A 71 8.50 -1.18 -8.79
N ILE A 72 9.05 -0.17 -8.13
CA ILE A 72 8.44 0.45 -6.95
C ILE A 72 7.90 1.84 -7.33
N GLY A 73 6.60 2.05 -7.17
CA GLY A 73 5.92 3.33 -7.31
C GLY A 73 5.51 3.90 -5.96
N VAL A 74 5.67 5.20 -5.77
CA VAL A 74 5.24 5.90 -4.54
C VAL A 74 4.29 7.04 -4.91
N ILE A 75 3.12 7.03 -4.29
CA ILE A 75 2.13 8.10 -4.31
C ILE A 75 2.03 8.64 -2.89
N GLY A 76 2.15 9.94 -2.70
CA GLY A 76 2.11 10.58 -1.40
C GLY A 76 3.26 11.55 -1.21
N GLU A 77 3.78 11.65 0.02
CA GLU A 77 4.92 12.49 0.33
C GLU A 77 6.22 11.93 -0.28
N GLU A 78 7.11 12.83 -0.72
CA GLU A 78 8.42 12.47 -1.24
C GLU A 78 9.35 12.09 -0.08
N LEU A 79 9.79 10.83 -0.04
CA LEU A 79 10.48 10.23 1.09
C LEU A 79 11.81 9.59 0.68
N ASP A 80 12.84 9.69 1.52
CA ASP A 80 14.09 8.97 1.28
C ASP A 80 14.00 7.52 1.80
N LEU A 81 13.65 6.61 0.90
CA LEU A 81 13.48 5.17 1.15
C LEU A 81 14.79 4.34 1.03
N LYS A 82 15.93 4.96 0.69
CA LYS A 82 17.25 4.30 0.52
C LYS A 82 17.33 3.25 -0.61
N TYR A 83 16.39 3.27 -1.55
CA TYR A 83 16.39 2.54 -2.82
C TYR A 83 15.67 3.38 -3.87
N ASP A 84 15.89 3.09 -5.15
CA ASP A 84 15.28 3.85 -6.24
C ASP A 84 13.80 3.50 -6.36
N TYR A 85 12.97 4.53 -6.52
CA TYR A 85 11.53 4.39 -6.71
C TYR A 85 11.03 5.45 -7.71
N LYS A 86 9.93 5.14 -8.38
CA LYS A 86 9.23 6.08 -9.25
C LYS A 86 8.26 6.90 -8.41
N TYR A 87 8.55 8.18 -8.24
CA TYR A 87 7.63 9.10 -7.58
C TYR A 87 6.53 9.54 -8.55
N LEU A 88 5.27 9.24 -8.21
CA LEU A 88 4.11 9.47 -9.08
C LEU A 88 3.33 10.75 -8.70
N GLY A 89 3.60 11.32 -7.51
CA GLY A 89 3.01 12.56 -7.01
C GLY A 89 2.26 12.40 -5.69
N ASN A 90 1.82 13.53 -5.10
CA ASN A 90 1.21 13.58 -3.76
C ASN A 90 -0.33 13.75 -3.75
N ASN A 91 -0.99 13.59 -4.89
CA ASN A 91 -2.43 13.88 -5.01
C ASN A 91 -3.23 12.64 -5.40
N GLY A 92 -4.44 12.51 -4.84
CA GLY A 92 -5.38 11.43 -5.20
C GLY A 92 -5.76 11.39 -6.69
N LYS A 93 -5.63 12.50 -7.43
CA LYS A 93 -5.82 12.53 -8.89
C LYS A 93 -4.89 11.58 -9.64
N VAL A 94 -3.70 11.33 -9.09
CA VAL A 94 -2.74 10.37 -9.67
C VAL A 94 -3.31 8.95 -9.66
N LEU A 95 -4.10 8.60 -8.64
CA LEU A 95 -4.80 7.31 -8.58
C LEU A 95 -5.85 7.22 -9.70
N ASP A 96 -6.62 8.28 -9.92
CA ASP A 96 -7.59 8.34 -11.01
C ASP A 96 -6.90 8.18 -12.38
N ASP A 97 -5.75 8.81 -12.58
CA ASP A 97 -4.98 8.71 -13.83
C ASP A 97 -4.37 7.30 -14.04
N ILE A 98 -4.00 6.62 -12.96
CA ILE A 98 -3.54 5.22 -13.00
C ILE A 98 -4.70 4.28 -13.36
N ILE A 99 -5.86 4.45 -12.72
CA ILE A 99 -7.07 3.66 -13.01
C ILE A 99 -7.50 3.86 -14.47
N ASN A 100 -7.40 5.10 -14.98
CA ASN A 100 -7.71 5.43 -16.37
C ASN A 100 -6.61 5.02 -17.37
N GLY A 101 -5.49 4.43 -16.92
CA GLY A 101 -4.41 3.95 -17.78
C GLY A 101 -3.60 5.05 -18.48
N LYS A 102 -3.71 6.31 -18.03
CA LYS A 102 -3.02 7.44 -18.67
C LYS A 102 -1.57 7.56 -18.23
N ASN A 103 -1.25 7.08 -17.03
CA ASN A 103 0.07 7.21 -16.44
C ASN A 103 1.02 6.09 -16.95
N GLU A 104 2.31 6.40 -17.09
CA GLU A 104 3.31 5.44 -17.59
C GLU A 104 3.44 4.21 -16.69
N PHE A 105 3.26 4.41 -15.38
CA PHE A 105 3.26 3.32 -14.39
C PHE A 105 2.09 2.33 -14.57
N ALA A 106 0.93 2.81 -15.03
CA ALA A 106 -0.24 1.96 -15.28
C ALA A 106 -0.02 1.01 -16.47
N LYS A 107 0.78 1.43 -17.45
CA LYS A 107 1.13 0.60 -18.61
C LYS A 107 2.04 -0.56 -18.23
N VAL A 108 2.96 -0.34 -17.28
CA VAL A 108 3.82 -1.40 -16.75
C VAL A 108 2.98 -2.44 -16.01
N SER A 109 1.98 -2.01 -15.22
CA SER A 109 1.06 -2.94 -14.56
C SER A 109 0.13 -3.73 -15.48
N SER A 110 -0.10 -3.26 -16.71
CA SER A 110 -0.95 -3.96 -17.69
C SER A 110 -0.20 -4.98 -18.55
N PHE A 111 1.13 -5.09 -18.42
CA PHE A 111 1.93 -5.86 -19.39
C PHE A 111 1.95 -7.38 -19.18
N ASP A 112 1.38 -7.92 -18.10
CA ASP A 112 1.29 -9.37 -17.92
C ASP A 112 -0.08 -9.77 -17.37
N PHE A 113 -1.02 -10.08 -18.27
CA PHE A 113 -2.04 -11.14 -18.18
C PHE A 113 -2.60 -11.47 -19.56
#